data_AF-D6K0A6-F1
#
_entry.id   AF-D6K0A6-F1
#
_cell.length_a   1.000
_cell.length_b   1.000
_cell.length_c   1.000
_cell.angle_alpha   90.00
_cell.angle_beta   90.00
_cell.angle_gamma   90.00
#
_symmetry.space_group_name_H-M   'P 1'
#
loop_
_entity.id
_entity.type
_entity.pdbx_description
1 polymer ?
#
loop_
_entity_poly.entity_id
_entity_poly.type
_entity_poly.pdbx_seq_one_letter_code
_entity_poly.pdbx_strand_id
1 'polypeptide(L)'
;MGGRGEPPDGPPEGAFSGAEDEYRSVVFDESFVRAARLQEYSAQERTIDHTPAVRRRRTPHTGLSRQALALLLVIALAFATAIFMGIRTPYRSTLAERPVEELRTTVVPLAPQGPVPGAADPQELYAHSRAADFEVGAEGIPWPAHGSTAHFSDSQVVAALTYARDYIVASSLDPAVLAGGSPDAVRSLLDPGQLDQFDQSFAHPAADGRHLPTGWLVRFDPARVRLADPRIRMRGSLRTAETDADTLEVAADPTVVYALRPAGAAADARASLFTVRRELLFRFDRDDLRLHQVQLVSSSVQAGPLSCPGDSAERFRPLLAGQSAQAGGPAATDPYAPDAAPALCGALAPDAEPKP
;
A
#
# COMPACT_ATOMS: atom_id res chain seq x y z
N MET A 1 45.17 28.05 -1.35
CA MET A 1 44.88 28.94 -0.21
C MET A 1 45.23 30.37 -0.62
N GLY A 2 44.51 31.36 -0.07
CA GLY A 2 44.31 32.74 -0.58
C GLY A 2 45.53 33.65 -0.64
N GLY A 3 45.43 34.92 -1.03
CA GLY A 3 44.30 35.81 -1.36
C GLY A 3 44.90 37.19 -1.72
N ARG A 4 44.26 37.90 -2.67
CA ARG A 4 44.54 39.30 -3.08
C ARG A 4 44.19 40.26 -1.92
N GLY A 5 44.73 41.46 -1.71
CA GLY A 5 45.54 42.37 -2.53
C GLY A 5 44.99 43.80 -2.32
N GLU A 6 45.80 44.73 -1.82
CA GLU A 6 45.45 46.14 -1.53
C GLU A 6 46.40 47.08 -2.33
N PRO A 7 45.98 48.29 -2.75
CA PRO A 7 46.48 49.02 -3.93
C PRO A 7 47.41 50.21 -3.54
N PRO A 8 47.85 51.14 -4.43
CA PRO A 8 46.99 52.23 -4.94
C PRO A 8 47.39 52.91 -6.30
N ASP A 9 46.56 53.91 -6.64
CA ASP A 9 46.81 55.16 -7.39
C ASP A 9 46.82 55.26 -8.94
N GLY A 10 45.80 56.01 -9.42
CA GLY A 10 45.76 56.83 -10.64
C GLY A 10 45.56 56.07 -11.97
N PRO A 11 44.77 56.58 -12.95
CA PRO A 11 45.04 57.87 -13.61
C PRO A 11 43.76 58.63 -14.09
N PRO A 12 43.88 59.77 -14.81
CA PRO A 12 42.80 60.74 -14.99
C PRO A 12 42.13 60.69 -16.38
N GLU A 13 41.22 61.66 -16.56
CA GLU A 13 40.75 62.26 -17.82
C GLU A 13 39.76 61.48 -18.71
N GLY A 14 38.65 62.15 -19.00
CA GLY A 14 38.23 62.30 -20.41
C GLY A 14 36.98 61.58 -20.88
N ALA A 15 35.83 62.16 -20.51
CA ALA A 15 34.69 62.46 -21.40
C ALA A 15 33.92 61.31 -22.09
N PHE A 16 32.73 61.00 -21.57
CA PHE A 16 31.52 60.64 -22.33
C PHE A 16 30.32 61.06 -21.45
N SER A 17 29.65 62.18 -21.78
CA SER A 17 28.44 62.26 -22.62
C SER A 17 27.18 61.72 -21.94
N GLY A 18 26.18 62.61 -21.77
CA GLY A 18 24.78 62.22 -21.60
C GLY A 18 24.25 62.44 -20.19
N ALA A 19 23.68 63.61 -19.96
CA ALA A 19 23.11 64.05 -18.70
C ALA A 19 21.79 63.33 -18.38
N GLU A 20 21.84 62.41 -17.42
CA GLU A 20 20.73 62.04 -16.54
C GLU A 20 21.32 61.70 -15.18
N ASP A 21 21.59 62.72 -14.36
CA ASP A 21 22.09 62.54 -12.98
C ASP A 21 21.74 63.76 -12.10
N GLU A 22 20.52 64.30 -12.22
CA GLU A 22 20.01 65.45 -11.44
C GLU A 22 19.70 65.11 -9.96
N TYR A 23 20.12 63.94 -9.47
CA TYR A 23 19.91 63.53 -8.07
C TYR A 23 21.19 63.08 -7.36
N ARG A 24 22.36 63.28 -7.96
CA ARG A 24 23.65 62.85 -7.38
C ARG A 24 24.35 63.89 -6.50
N SER A 25 23.74 65.06 -6.26
CA SER A 25 24.30 66.12 -5.42
C SER A 25 23.49 66.46 -4.15
N VAL A 26 22.52 65.63 -3.76
CA VAL A 26 21.81 65.79 -2.48
C VAL A 26 22.52 64.95 -1.42
N VAL A 27 23.54 65.55 -0.79
CA VAL A 27 24.18 64.98 0.39
C VAL A 27 23.29 65.27 1.60
N PHE A 28 22.64 64.23 2.14
CA PHE A 28 21.88 64.30 3.38
C PHE A 28 22.83 64.42 4.57
N ASP A 29 23.34 65.62 4.79
CA ASP A 29 24.22 65.92 5.91
C ASP A 29 23.39 66.15 7.20
N GLU A 30 24.03 66.03 8.37
CA GLU A 30 23.38 66.13 9.69
C GLU A 30 22.64 67.48 9.89
N SER A 31 23.02 68.50 9.11
CA SER A 31 22.38 69.81 9.02
C SER A 31 20.97 69.78 8.39
N PHE A 32 20.69 68.86 7.45
CA PHE A 32 19.37 68.70 6.83
C PHE A 32 18.36 68.09 7.81
N VAL A 33 18.79 67.11 8.62
CA VAL A 33 17.95 66.48 9.65
C VAL A 33 17.63 67.47 10.78
N ARG A 34 18.53 68.42 11.05
CA ARG A 34 18.33 69.45 12.10
C ARG A 34 17.43 70.61 11.66
N ALA A 35 17.30 70.87 10.35
CA ALA A 35 16.40 71.90 9.79
C ALA A 35 14.94 71.43 9.66
N ALA A 36 14.66 70.13 9.75
CA ALA A 36 13.32 69.55 9.63
C ALA A 36 12.57 69.45 10.98
N ARG A 37 12.61 70.48 11.82
CA ARG A 37 11.66 70.64 12.96
C ARG A 37 10.54 71.60 12.57
N LEU A 38 9.64 71.15 11.71
CA LEU A 38 8.31 71.73 11.58
C LEU A 38 7.48 71.24 12.77
N GLN A 39 7.42 72.07 13.81
CA GLN A 39 6.62 71.84 14.99
C GLN A 39 5.27 72.53 14.76
N GLU A 40 4.31 71.82 14.16
CA GLU A 40 2.96 72.33 13.96
C GLU A 40 2.25 72.51 15.31
N TYR A 41 1.88 73.74 15.65
CA TYR A 41 1.17 74.12 16.87
C TYR A 41 -0.34 73.79 16.84
N SER A 42 -0.77 72.78 16.08
CA SER A 42 -2.19 72.44 15.92
C SER A 42 -2.80 71.69 17.12
N ALA A 43 -1.97 71.28 18.09
CA ALA A 43 -2.42 70.60 19.30
C ALA A 43 -2.70 71.54 20.50
N GLN A 44 -2.24 72.80 20.47
CA GLN A 44 -2.42 73.74 21.58
C GLN A 44 -3.56 74.75 21.38
N GLU A 45 -4.05 74.94 20.14
CA GLU A 45 -5.26 75.71 19.86
C GLU A 45 -6.56 74.92 20.02
N ARG A 46 -6.50 73.63 20.38
CA ARG A 46 -7.68 72.85 20.83
C ARG A 46 -7.86 72.85 22.36
N THR A 47 -7.00 73.57 23.08
CA THR A 47 -6.99 73.58 24.55
C THR A 47 -7.57 74.87 25.15
N ILE A 48 -8.21 75.71 24.33
CA ILE A 48 -8.87 76.92 24.79
C ILE A 48 -10.36 76.81 24.48
N ASP A 49 -11.08 76.55 25.56
CA ASP A 49 -12.49 76.84 25.76
C ASP A 49 -13.50 75.82 25.21
N HIS A 50 -13.69 74.72 25.96
CA HIS A 50 -15.03 74.18 26.21
C HIS A 50 -15.12 73.65 27.66
N THR A 51 -16.09 74.21 28.39
CA THR A 51 -16.54 73.91 29.74
C THR A 51 -16.61 72.40 30.05
N PRO A 52 -16.03 71.89 31.15
CA PRO A 52 -16.16 70.49 31.50
C PRO A 52 -17.54 70.22 32.10
N ALA A 53 -18.48 69.74 31.30
CA ALA A 53 -19.73 69.18 31.79
C ALA A 53 -19.50 67.75 32.32
N VAL A 54 -18.81 67.61 33.45
CA VAL A 54 -18.64 66.30 34.10
C VAL A 54 -19.91 65.96 34.89
N ARG A 55 -20.84 65.24 34.27
CA ARG A 55 -21.69 64.31 35.02
C ARG A 55 -20.94 63.00 35.21
N ARG A 56 -20.66 62.62 36.47
CA ARG A 56 -20.23 61.25 36.80
C ARG A 56 -21.25 60.26 36.26
N ARG A 57 -20.89 59.54 35.19
CA ARG A 57 -21.66 58.39 34.73
C ARG A 57 -21.16 57.16 35.50
N ARG A 58 -22.06 56.53 36.26
CA ARG A 58 -21.83 55.23 36.88
C ARG A 58 -21.35 54.24 35.82
N THR A 59 -20.31 53.48 36.13
CA THR A 59 -19.86 52.32 35.36
C THR A 59 -21.05 51.40 35.09
N PRO A 60 -21.44 51.15 33.83
CA PRO A 60 -22.30 50.02 33.56
C PRO A 60 -21.44 48.78 33.77
N HIS A 61 -21.85 47.92 34.71
CA HIS A 61 -21.44 46.54 34.64
C HIS A 61 -21.93 46.01 33.28
N THR A 62 -21.03 45.89 32.31
CA THR A 62 -21.27 45.13 31.09
C THR A 62 -21.33 43.66 31.49
N GLY A 63 -22.47 43.25 32.05
CA GLY A 63 -22.90 41.87 31.87
C GLY A 63 -22.96 41.64 30.37
N LEU A 64 -22.38 40.53 29.88
CA LEU A 64 -22.45 40.18 28.46
C LEU A 64 -23.90 40.36 28.01
N SER A 65 -24.14 41.27 27.07
CA SER A 65 -25.47 41.48 26.54
C SER A 65 -25.97 40.12 26.04
N ARG A 66 -27.25 39.81 26.25
CA ARG A 66 -27.85 38.56 25.73
C ARG A 66 -27.52 38.34 24.24
N GLN A 67 -27.31 39.42 23.50
CA GLN A 67 -26.88 39.43 22.11
C GLN A 67 -25.45 38.91 21.91
N ALA A 68 -24.49 39.30 22.75
CA ALA A 68 -23.13 38.77 22.69
C ALA A 68 -23.08 37.28 23.06
N LEU A 69 -23.88 36.86 24.05
CA LEU A 69 -24.01 35.44 24.41
C LEU A 69 -24.67 34.62 23.29
N ALA A 70 -25.71 35.17 22.65
CA ALA A 70 -26.37 34.55 21.51
C ALA A 70 -25.43 34.43 20.30
N LEU A 71 -24.64 35.46 20.00
CA LEU A 71 -23.65 35.44 18.93
C LEU A 71 -22.60 34.35 19.18
N LEU A 72 -22.10 34.25 20.41
CA LEU A 72 -21.10 33.27 20.80
C LEU A 72 -21.65 31.84 20.74
N LEU A 73 -22.93 31.64 21.09
CA LEU A 73 -23.64 30.37 20.90
C LEU A 73 -23.80 30.00 19.42
N VAL A 74 -24.12 30.96 18.55
CA VAL A 74 -24.22 30.71 17.10
C VAL A 74 -22.87 30.34 16.51
N ILE A 75 -21.79 31.03 16.91
CA ILE A 75 -20.42 30.70 16.46
C ILE A 75 -20.02 29.31 16.95
N ALA A 76 -20.25 29.01 18.23
CA ALA A 76 -19.95 27.71 18.81
C ALA A 76 -20.76 26.58 18.14
N LEU A 77 -22.03 26.83 17.82
CA LEU A 77 -22.87 25.87 17.10
C LEU A 77 -22.36 25.68 15.66
N ALA A 78 -22.00 26.75 14.95
CA ALA A 78 -21.43 26.65 13.61
C ALA A 78 -20.11 25.87 13.61
N PHE A 79 -19.23 26.11 14.58
CA PHE A 79 -17.99 25.36 14.75
C PHE A 79 -18.24 23.90 15.13
N ALA A 80 -19.15 23.64 16.05
CA ALA A 80 -19.53 22.28 16.41
C ALA A 80 -20.12 21.54 15.21
N THR A 81 -20.91 22.22 14.38
CA THR A 81 -21.49 21.65 13.15
C THR A 81 -20.42 21.42 12.09
N ALA A 82 -19.44 22.32 11.94
CA ALA A 82 -18.31 22.16 11.03
C ALA A 82 -17.36 21.04 11.47
N ILE A 83 -17.08 20.92 12.77
CA ILE A 83 -16.28 19.84 13.36
C ILE A 83 -17.06 18.52 13.24
N PHE A 84 -18.36 18.53 13.51
CA PHE A 84 -19.21 17.35 13.36
C PHE A 84 -19.32 16.91 11.90
N MET A 85 -19.45 17.84 10.96
CA MET A 85 -19.41 17.59 9.52
C MET A 85 -18.02 17.17 9.04
N GLY A 86 -16.94 17.67 9.64
CA GLY A 86 -15.56 17.30 9.32
C GLY A 86 -15.15 15.92 9.86
N ILE A 87 -15.65 15.55 11.05
CA ILE A 87 -15.46 14.23 11.66
C ILE A 87 -16.44 13.21 11.05
N ARG A 88 -17.64 13.65 10.65
CA ARG A 88 -18.60 12.88 9.87
C ARG A 88 -18.70 13.44 8.47
N THR A 89 -17.62 13.41 7.71
CA THR A 89 -17.70 13.81 6.30
C THR A 89 -18.07 12.59 5.45
N PRO A 90 -19.33 12.36 5.05
CA PRO A 90 -19.62 11.60 3.85
C PRO A 90 -19.47 12.57 2.67
N TYR A 91 -18.26 13.03 2.40
CA TYR A 91 -17.90 13.44 1.04
C TYR A 91 -17.38 12.19 0.34
N ARG A 92 -18.23 11.16 0.29
CA ARG A 92 -18.25 10.30 -0.88
C ARG A 92 -18.86 11.16 -1.96
N SER A 93 -18.00 11.77 -2.76
CA SER A 93 -18.45 12.30 -4.05
C SER A 93 -19.27 11.21 -4.69
N THR A 94 -20.55 11.49 -4.93
CA THR A 94 -21.46 10.67 -5.74
C THR A 94 -21.07 10.74 -7.23
N LEU A 95 -19.77 10.69 -7.55
CA LEU A 95 -19.34 9.96 -8.71
C LEU A 95 -19.71 8.53 -8.37
N ALA A 96 -20.50 7.87 -9.21
CA ALA A 96 -20.89 6.49 -8.98
C ALA A 96 -19.64 5.69 -8.55
N GLU A 97 -19.53 5.36 -7.26
CA GLU A 97 -18.56 4.39 -6.75
C GLU A 97 -18.86 3.15 -7.59
N ARG A 98 -18.04 2.91 -8.62
CA ARG A 98 -18.12 1.64 -9.33
C ARG A 98 -17.93 0.60 -8.22
N PRO A 99 -18.88 -0.34 -8.06
CA PRO A 99 -18.75 -1.31 -6.99
C PRO A 99 -17.43 -2.05 -7.15
N VAL A 100 -16.55 -1.91 -6.16
CA VAL A 100 -15.29 -2.66 -6.09
C VAL A 100 -15.66 -4.13 -6.11
N GLU A 101 -15.04 -4.87 -7.03
CA GLU A 101 -15.34 -6.28 -7.20
C GLU A 101 -14.73 -7.07 -6.04
N GLU A 102 -15.55 -7.83 -5.34
CA GLU A 102 -15.08 -8.71 -4.27
C GLU A 102 -14.26 -9.87 -4.85
N LEU A 103 -13.24 -10.29 -4.10
CA LEU A 103 -12.40 -11.40 -4.49
C LEU A 103 -13.22 -12.69 -4.56
N ARG A 104 -13.07 -13.41 -5.68
CA ARG A 104 -13.46 -14.82 -5.80
C ARG A 104 -12.22 -15.69 -5.68
N THR A 105 -12.31 -16.72 -4.84
CA THR A 105 -11.20 -17.60 -4.50
C THR A 105 -11.53 -19.06 -4.79
N THR A 106 -10.52 -19.82 -5.18
CA THR A 106 -10.57 -21.27 -5.25
C THR A 106 -9.24 -21.82 -4.79
N VAL A 107 -9.24 -22.77 -3.87
CA VAL A 107 -8.02 -23.41 -3.35
C VAL A 107 -8.14 -24.91 -3.56
N VAL A 108 -7.23 -25.47 -4.35
CA VAL A 108 -7.17 -26.88 -4.69
C VAL A 108 -5.93 -27.49 -4.03
N PRO A 109 -6.08 -28.26 -2.94
CA PRO A 109 -5.00 -29.06 -2.41
C PRO A 109 -4.61 -30.16 -3.41
N LEU A 110 -3.31 -30.40 -3.55
CA LEU A 110 -2.74 -31.44 -4.42
C LEU A 110 -2.14 -32.55 -3.57
N ALA A 111 -2.75 -33.74 -3.64
CA ALA A 111 -2.32 -34.91 -2.90
C ALA A 111 -1.23 -35.70 -3.62
N PRO A 112 -0.05 -35.94 -3.00
CA PRO A 112 0.98 -36.79 -3.58
C PRO A 112 0.49 -38.24 -3.71
N GLN A 113 0.98 -38.95 -4.73
CA GLN A 113 0.64 -40.35 -4.97
C GLN A 113 1.44 -41.32 -4.08
N GLY A 114 2.55 -40.85 -3.51
CA GLY A 114 3.43 -41.63 -2.63
C GLY A 114 3.94 -40.80 -1.46
N PRO A 115 4.93 -41.33 -0.72
CA PRO A 115 5.61 -40.58 0.33
C PRO A 115 6.32 -39.36 -0.27
N VAL A 116 6.15 -38.20 0.37
CA VAL A 116 6.79 -36.95 -0.06
C VAL A 116 8.31 -37.11 -0.03
N PRO A 117 9.03 -36.83 -1.14
CA PRO A 117 10.49 -36.87 -1.15
C PRO A 117 11.10 -35.84 -0.20
N GLY A 118 12.31 -36.13 0.28
CA GLY A 118 13.05 -35.17 1.08
C GLY A 118 14.52 -35.51 1.23
N ALA A 119 15.32 -34.46 1.39
CA ALA A 119 16.77 -34.52 1.49
C ALA A 119 17.25 -33.58 2.61
N ALA A 120 18.47 -33.79 3.10
CA ALA A 120 19.05 -32.92 4.12
C ALA A 120 19.33 -31.51 3.55
N ASP A 121 19.84 -31.43 2.31
CA ASP A 121 20.11 -30.17 1.62
C ASP A 121 18.92 -29.76 0.71
N PRO A 122 18.28 -28.59 0.96
CA PRO A 122 17.29 -28.04 0.05
C PRO A 122 17.79 -27.80 -1.38
N GLN A 123 19.08 -27.53 -1.59
CA GLN A 123 19.60 -27.29 -2.94
C GLN A 123 19.54 -28.53 -3.81
N GLU A 124 19.79 -29.70 -3.22
CA GLU A 124 19.67 -30.97 -3.92
C GLU A 124 18.23 -31.20 -4.39
N LEU A 125 17.24 -30.87 -3.55
CA LEU A 125 15.82 -30.97 -3.94
C LEU A 125 15.50 -30.02 -5.10
N TYR A 126 15.94 -28.76 -5.03
CA TYR A 126 15.70 -27.81 -6.12
C TYR A 126 16.34 -28.28 -7.43
N ALA A 127 17.60 -28.71 -7.39
CA ALA A 127 18.34 -29.17 -8.57
C ALA A 127 17.71 -30.39 -9.25
N HIS A 128 17.05 -31.27 -8.49
CA HIS A 128 16.37 -32.45 -9.00
C HIS A 128 14.86 -32.26 -9.18
N SER A 129 14.39 -31.02 -9.31
CA SER A 129 12.98 -30.67 -9.52
C SER A 129 12.79 -29.76 -10.73
N ARG A 130 11.52 -29.53 -11.11
CA ARG A 130 11.14 -28.52 -12.11
C ARG A 130 11.54 -27.08 -11.72
N ALA A 131 11.85 -26.84 -10.45
CA ALA A 131 12.26 -25.54 -9.93
C ALA A 131 13.77 -25.27 -10.06
N ALA A 132 14.54 -26.20 -10.66
CA ALA A 132 15.97 -25.99 -10.91
C ALA A 132 16.22 -24.72 -11.77
N ASP A 133 15.36 -24.49 -12.75
CA ASP A 133 15.43 -23.35 -13.68
C ASP A 133 14.63 -22.12 -13.20
N PHE A 134 14.14 -22.14 -11.96
CA PHE A 134 13.38 -21.01 -11.41
C PHE A 134 14.34 -20.00 -10.78
N GLU A 135 14.05 -18.72 -11.00
CA GLU A 135 14.77 -17.63 -10.37
C GLU A 135 14.43 -17.53 -8.88
N VAL A 136 15.26 -16.79 -8.14
CA VAL A 136 15.08 -16.57 -6.71
C VAL A 136 14.23 -15.33 -6.47
N GLY A 137 13.19 -15.46 -5.65
CA GLY A 137 12.37 -14.34 -5.19
C GLY A 137 11.68 -13.59 -6.33
N ALA A 138 11.66 -12.25 -6.24
CA ALA A 138 10.93 -11.40 -7.17
C ALA A 138 11.44 -11.47 -8.62
N GLU A 139 12.70 -11.88 -8.84
CA GLU A 139 13.28 -12.05 -10.18
C GLU A 139 12.58 -13.16 -10.99
N GLY A 140 11.82 -14.04 -10.33
CA GLY A 140 10.96 -15.04 -10.97
C GLY A 140 9.80 -14.48 -11.78
N ILE A 141 9.53 -13.18 -11.69
CA ILE A 141 8.50 -12.50 -12.48
C ILE A 141 9.19 -11.42 -13.31
N PRO A 142 9.64 -11.74 -14.54
CA PRO A 142 10.27 -10.77 -15.40
C PRO A 142 9.25 -9.73 -15.87
N TRP A 143 9.74 -8.52 -16.16
CA TRP A 143 8.90 -7.48 -16.73
C TRP A 143 8.47 -7.85 -18.16
N PRO A 144 7.17 -7.85 -18.46
CA PRO A 144 6.71 -8.06 -19.81
C PRO A 144 6.99 -6.83 -20.68
N ALA A 145 6.99 -7.05 -22.00
CA ALA A 145 6.88 -5.93 -22.92
C ALA A 145 5.56 -5.18 -22.66
N HIS A 146 5.64 -3.85 -22.57
CA HIS A 146 4.51 -2.99 -22.25
C HIS A 146 4.52 -1.77 -23.18
N GLY A 147 3.38 -1.10 -23.22
CA GLY A 147 3.14 0.11 -24.00
C GLY A 147 1.83 0.75 -23.55
N SER A 148 1.62 2.02 -23.92
CA SER A 148 0.32 2.67 -23.75
C SER A 148 -0.80 1.91 -24.46
N THR A 149 -1.98 1.92 -23.88
CA THR A 149 -3.21 1.36 -24.47
C THR A 149 -4.07 2.48 -25.07
N ALA A 150 -5.36 2.22 -25.32
CA ALA A 150 -6.27 3.22 -25.88
C ALA A 150 -6.57 4.35 -24.88
N HIS A 151 -6.73 4.00 -23.59
CA HIS A 151 -7.13 4.95 -22.54
C HIS A 151 -6.14 5.07 -21.39
N PHE A 152 -5.09 4.25 -21.35
CA PHE A 152 -4.02 4.31 -20.33
C PHE A 152 -2.67 4.66 -20.95
N SER A 153 -1.95 5.58 -20.31
CA SER A 153 -0.58 5.93 -20.70
C SER A 153 0.38 4.78 -20.38
N ASP A 154 1.53 4.79 -21.03
CA ASP A 154 2.59 3.81 -20.78
C ASP A 154 2.99 3.77 -19.29
N SER A 155 3.12 4.94 -18.66
CA SER A 155 3.42 5.05 -17.22
C SER A 155 2.35 4.43 -16.32
N GLN A 156 1.07 4.49 -16.73
CA GLN A 156 -0.03 3.87 -16.00
C GLN A 156 0.01 2.34 -16.12
N VAL A 157 0.33 1.83 -17.32
CA VAL A 157 0.52 0.39 -17.53
C VAL A 157 1.70 -0.14 -16.72
N VAL A 158 2.81 0.58 -16.67
CA VAL A 158 3.97 0.25 -15.82
C VAL A 158 3.60 0.26 -14.33
N ALA A 159 2.82 1.25 -13.88
CA ALA A 159 2.35 1.30 -12.50
C ALA A 159 1.50 0.07 -12.15
N ALA A 160 0.52 -0.29 -12.98
CA ALA A 160 -0.32 -1.47 -12.77
C ALA A 160 0.50 -2.77 -12.66
N LEU A 161 1.44 -2.97 -13.59
CA LEU A 161 2.36 -4.12 -13.57
C LEU A 161 3.20 -4.15 -12.29
N THR A 162 3.66 -2.98 -11.84
CA THR A 162 4.45 -2.84 -10.62
C THR A 162 3.65 -3.21 -9.38
N TYR A 163 2.44 -2.67 -9.25
CA TYR A 163 1.61 -2.90 -8.07
C TYR A 163 1.15 -4.36 -7.98
N ALA A 164 0.82 -4.99 -9.13
CA ALA A 164 0.55 -6.41 -9.19
C ALA A 164 1.77 -7.25 -8.75
N ARG A 165 2.98 -6.89 -9.20
CA ARG A 165 4.23 -7.57 -8.78
C ARG A 165 4.47 -7.40 -7.28
N ASP A 166 4.31 -6.19 -6.75
CA ASP A 166 4.48 -5.88 -5.32
C ASP A 166 3.51 -6.69 -4.46
N TYR A 167 2.25 -6.79 -4.87
CA TYR A 167 1.27 -7.66 -4.22
C TYR A 167 1.70 -9.13 -4.23
N ILE A 168 2.19 -9.65 -5.35
CA ILE A 168 2.63 -11.06 -5.44
C ILE A 168 3.82 -11.32 -4.51
N VAL A 169 4.78 -10.39 -4.46
CA VAL A 169 5.95 -10.47 -3.57
C VAL A 169 5.50 -10.44 -2.11
N ALA A 170 4.68 -9.47 -1.71
CA ALA A 170 4.18 -9.35 -0.34
C ALA A 170 3.35 -10.57 0.09
N SER A 171 2.50 -11.08 -0.80
CA SER A 171 1.58 -12.19 -0.50
C SER A 171 2.18 -13.58 -0.63
N SER A 172 3.35 -13.74 -1.27
CA SER A 172 3.93 -15.07 -1.57
C SER A 172 5.40 -15.23 -1.19
N LEU A 173 6.14 -14.16 -0.89
CA LEU A 173 7.58 -14.25 -0.60
C LEU A 173 7.97 -13.68 0.76
N ASP A 174 7.16 -12.81 1.35
CA ASP A 174 7.46 -12.21 2.66
C ASP A 174 7.52 -13.29 3.76
N PRO A 175 8.70 -13.51 4.39
CA PRO A 175 8.84 -14.50 5.45
C PRO A 175 7.90 -14.29 6.64
N ALA A 176 7.52 -13.05 6.97
CA ALA A 176 6.60 -12.76 8.06
C ALA A 176 5.19 -13.24 7.73
N VAL A 177 4.75 -13.08 6.47
CA VAL A 177 3.46 -13.58 5.97
C VAL A 177 3.47 -15.11 5.89
N LEU A 178 4.54 -15.69 5.35
CA LEU A 178 4.70 -17.14 5.19
C LEU A 178 4.70 -17.87 6.54
N ALA A 179 5.40 -17.31 7.54
CA ALA A 179 5.46 -17.84 8.91
C ALA A 179 4.18 -17.55 9.72
N GLY A 180 3.13 -17.04 9.09
CA GLY A 180 1.83 -16.89 9.71
C GLY A 180 1.66 -15.67 10.60
N GLY A 181 2.53 -14.66 10.45
CA GLY A 181 2.44 -13.36 11.11
C GLY A 181 1.35 -12.46 10.55
N SER A 182 1.44 -11.16 10.88
CA SER A 182 0.43 -10.17 10.50
C SER A 182 0.37 -9.98 8.97
N PRO A 183 -0.83 -9.95 8.35
CA PRO A 183 -0.97 -9.75 6.91
C PRO A 183 -0.99 -8.27 6.50
N ASP A 184 -0.55 -7.36 7.38
CA ASP A 184 -0.64 -5.90 7.20
C ASP A 184 0.01 -5.40 5.91
N ALA A 185 1.16 -5.98 5.52
CA ALA A 185 1.85 -5.61 4.28
C ALA A 185 1.00 -5.91 3.04
N VAL A 186 0.25 -7.02 3.05
CA VAL A 186 -0.69 -7.35 1.95
C VAL A 186 -1.92 -6.47 2.05
N ARG A 187 -2.45 -6.28 3.26
CA ARG A 187 -3.63 -5.45 3.53
C ARG A 187 -3.45 -4.01 3.04
N SER A 188 -2.27 -3.42 3.22
CA SER A 188 -1.99 -2.04 2.81
C SER A 188 -1.96 -1.82 1.30
N LEU A 189 -1.79 -2.89 0.51
CA LEU A 189 -1.76 -2.82 -0.95
C LEU A 189 -3.16 -2.96 -1.56
N LEU A 190 -4.17 -3.38 -0.78
CA LEU A 190 -5.51 -3.60 -1.29
C LEU A 190 -6.29 -2.28 -1.42
N ASP A 191 -7.18 -2.25 -2.40
CA ASP A 191 -8.21 -1.22 -2.49
C ASP A 191 -9.07 -1.20 -1.20
N PRO A 192 -9.45 -0.01 -0.68
CA PRO A 192 -10.22 0.10 0.56
C PRO A 192 -11.56 -0.64 0.55
N GLY A 193 -12.18 -0.79 -0.63
CA GLY A 193 -13.42 -1.54 -0.83
C GLY A 193 -13.29 -3.05 -0.62
N GLN A 194 -12.07 -3.60 -0.67
CA GLN A 194 -11.82 -5.03 -0.39
C GLN A 194 -11.43 -5.32 1.06
N LEU A 195 -11.19 -4.29 1.89
CA LEU A 195 -10.66 -4.47 3.24
C LEU A 195 -11.64 -5.21 4.17
N ASP A 196 -12.94 -4.98 4.04
CA ASP A 196 -13.94 -5.66 4.86
C ASP A 196 -13.94 -7.17 4.59
N GLN A 197 -13.91 -7.57 3.30
CA GLN A 197 -13.82 -8.99 2.91
C GLN A 197 -12.49 -9.61 3.36
N PHE A 198 -11.39 -8.88 3.20
CA PHE A 198 -10.06 -9.31 3.63
C PHE A 198 -10.06 -9.57 5.15
N ASP A 199 -10.48 -8.60 5.95
CA ASP A 199 -10.51 -8.70 7.41
C ASP A 199 -11.44 -9.83 7.87
N GLN A 200 -12.59 -10.00 7.22
CA GLN A 200 -13.50 -11.11 7.47
C GLN A 200 -12.89 -12.48 7.16
N SER A 201 -12.08 -12.57 6.09
CA SER A 201 -11.36 -13.80 5.74
C SER A 201 -10.45 -14.28 6.87
N PHE A 202 -9.77 -13.36 7.58
CA PHE A 202 -8.90 -13.72 8.70
C PHE A 202 -9.65 -13.91 10.02
N ALA A 203 -10.72 -13.14 10.26
CA ALA A 203 -11.50 -13.25 11.47
C ALA A 203 -12.37 -14.52 11.50
N HIS A 204 -12.95 -14.89 10.34
CA HIS A 204 -13.83 -16.04 10.18
C HIS A 204 -13.50 -16.79 8.87
N PRO A 205 -12.37 -17.51 8.81
CA PRO A 205 -11.97 -18.26 7.62
C PRO A 205 -13.06 -19.27 7.20
N ALA A 206 -13.44 -19.25 5.93
CA ALA A 206 -14.45 -20.16 5.40
C ALA A 206 -14.12 -20.60 3.96
N ALA A 207 -14.43 -21.86 3.64
CA ALA A 207 -14.31 -22.41 2.28
C ALA A 207 -15.56 -22.14 1.43
N ASP A 208 -15.97 -20.89 1.36
CA ASP A 208 -17.15 -20.40 0.61
C ASP A 208 -16.77 -19.72 -0.72
N GLY A 209 -15.48 -19.75 -1.07
CA GLY A 209 -14.95 -19.11 -2.27
C GLY A 209 -14.81 -17.58 -2.14
N ARG A 210 -15.02 -16.99 -0.97
CA ARG A 210 -14.84 -15.55 -0.72
C ARG A 210 -13.96 -15.24 0.49
N HIS A 211 -14.00 -16.07 1.53
CA HIS A 211 -13.35 -15.82 2.82
C HIS A 211 -12.21 -16.81 3.12
N LEU A 212 -11.42 -17.13 2.09
CA LEU A 212 -10.24 -18.00 2.18
C LEU A 212 -8.96 -17.16 2.36
N PRO A 213 -8.36 -17.06 3.58
CA PRO A 213 -7.04 -16.46 3.77
C PRO A 213 -5.97 -16.94 2.80
N THR A 214 -5.96 -18.24 2.50
CA THR A 214 -5.01 -18.86 1.55
C THR A 214 -5.28 -18.50 0.10
N GLY A 215 -6.44 -17.91 -0.21
CA GLY A 215 -6.74 -17.31 -1.51
C GLY A 215 -6.11 -15.91 -1.66
N TRP A 216 -5.98 -15.15 -0.58
CA TRP A 216 -5.30 -13.85 -0.58
C TRP A 216 -3.78 -14.00 -0.60
N LEU A 217 -3.23 -14.88 0.23
CA LEU A 217 -1.79 -14.97 0.44
C LEU A 217 -1.34 -16.37 0.87
N VAL A 218 -0.06 -16.69 0.65
CA VAL A 218 0.52 -17.97 1.06
C VAL A 218 0.91 -17.88 2.54
N ARG A 219 0.41 -18.83 3.33
CA ARG A 219 0.70 -18.91 4.77
C ARG A 219 0.73 -20.35 5.23
N PHE A 220 1.75 -20.68 6.01
CA PHE A 220 1.92 -21.99 6.59
C PHE A 220 1.50 -22.00 8.06
N ASP A 221 1.23 -23.19 8.59
CA ASP A 221 1.09 -23.42 10.02
C ASP A 221 2.49 -23.39 10.69
N PRO A 222 2.83 -22.32 11.45
CA PRO A 222 4.17 -22.17 12.03
C PRO A 222 4.47 -23.17 13.15
N ALA A 223 3.44 -23.83 13.70
CA ALA A 223 3.63 -24.91 14.66
C ALA A 223 4.07 -26.21 13.97
N ARG A 224 3.94 -26.32 12.64
CA ARG A 224 4.25 -27.53 11.87
C ARG A 224 5.47 -27.38 10.98
N VAL A 225 5.67 -26.22 10.37
CA VAL A 225 6.74 -26.03 9.38
C VAL A 225 7.48 -24.72 9.58
N ARG A 226 8.70 -24.68 9.05
CA ARG A 226 9.49 -23.47 8.87
C ARG A 226 10.21 -23.52 7.52
N LEU A 227 10.56 -22.35 6.98
CA LEU A 227 11.41 -22.27 5.80
C LEU A 227 12.77 -22.93 6.08
N ALA A 228 13.16 -23.82 5.18
CA ALA A 228 14.45 -24.52 5.20
C ALA A 228 15.52 -23.75 4.41
N ASP A 229 15.10 -22.97 3.41
CA ASP A 229 15.93 -22.05 2.62
C ASP A 229 15.14 -20.74 2.39
N PRO A 230 15.68 -19.56 2.73
CA PRO A 230 15.04 -18.28 2.42
C PRO A 230 15.06 -17.93 0.93
N ARG A 231 15.88 -18.60 0.10
CA ARG A 231 15.95 -18.39 -1.36
C ARG A 231 14.82 -19.14 -2.06
N ILE A 232 13.61 -18.65 -1.87
CA ILE A 232 12.39 -19.20 -2.46
C ILE A 232 12.48 -19.12 -3.99
N ARG A 233 12.13 -20.21 -4.66
CA ARG A 233 12.14 -20.30 -6.13
C ARG A 233 10.80 -19.86 -6.69
N MET A 234 10.82 -19.02 -7.72
CA MET A 234 9.61 -18.48 -8.34
C MET A 234 9.77 -18.43 -9.85
N ARG A 235 8.66 -18.66 -10.55
CA ARG A 235 8.50 -18.37 -11.97
C ARG A 235 7.07 -17.93 -12.23
N GLY A 236 6.88 -16.83 -12.95
CA GLY A 236 5.56 -16.36 -13.35
C GLY A 236 5.64 -15.41 -14.53
N SER A 237 4.48 -14.97 -15.00
CA SER A 237 4.36 -13.93 -16.01
C SER A 237 3.31 -12.90 -15.59
N LEU A 238 3.39 -11.72 -16.19
CA LEU A 238 2.38 -10.67 -16.08
C LEU A 238 1.88 -10.33 -17.48
N ARG A 239 0.58 -10.07 -17.61
CA ARG A 239 -0.04 -9.65 -18.86
C ARG A 239 -1.06 -8.56 -18.59
N THR A 240 -1.01 -7.49 -19.36
CA THR A 240 -1.95 -6.37 -19.25
C THR A 240 -3.02 -6.45 -20.33
N ALA A 241 -4.26 -6.11 -19.97
CA ALA A 241 -5.35 -5.93 -20.92
C ALA A 241 -6.21 -4.75 -20.49
N GLU A 242 -6.56 -3.87 -21.42
CA GLU A 242 -7.56 -2.83 -21.16
C GLU A 242 -8.95 -3.40 -21.50
N THR A 243 -9.86 -3.41 -20.53
CA THR A 243 -11.22 -3.95 -20.73
C THR A 243 -12.25 -2.86 -21.04
N ASP A 244 -12.08 -1.67 -20.46
CA ASP A 244 -12.86 -0.47 -20.79
C ASP A 244 -12.06 0.81 -20.53
N ALA A 245 -12.64 1.98 -20.84
CA ALA A 245 -11.97 3.27 -20.76
C ALA A 245 -11.48 3.68 -19.35
N ASP A 246 -11.97 3.01 -18.31
CA ASP A 246 -11.62 3.25 -16.92
C ASP A 246 -11.05 2.01 -16.21
N THR A 247 -10.92 0.86 -16.89
CA THR A 247 -10.43 -0.38 -16.28
C THR A 247 -9.23 -0.95 -17.04
N LEU A 248 -8.11 -1.07 -16.32
CA LEU A 248 -6.95 -1.85 -16.75
C LEU A 248 -6.87 -3.14 -15.92
N GLU A 249 -6.66 -4.27 -16.58
CA GLU A 249 -6.47 -5.56 -15.94
C GLU A 249 -5.03 -6.03 -16.05
N VAL A 250 -4.55 -6.69 -14.99
CA VAL A 250 -3.29 -7.43 -15.00
C VAL A 250 -3.57 -8.88 -14.60
N ALA A 251 -3.30 -9.81 -15.50
CA ALA A 251 -3.30 -11.24 -15.21
C ALA A 251 -1.90 -11.70 -14.82
N ALA A 252 -1.80 -12.54 -13.78
CA ALA A 252 -0.55 -13.12 -13.31
C ALA A 252 -0.69 -14.61 -12.99
N ASP A 253 0.36 -15.39 -13.25
CA ASP A 253 0.36 -16.85 -13.05
C ASP A 253 1.59 -17.38 -12.27
N PRO A 254 1.94 -16.82 -11.09
CA PRO A 254 3.14 -17.21 -10.37
C PRO A 254 3.06 -18.65 -9.85
N THR A 255 4.13 -19.40 -10.09
CA THR A 255 4.42 -20.69 -9.45
C THR A 255 5.61 -20.50 -8.51
N VAL A 256 5.39 -20.77 -7.22
CA VAL A 256 6.36 -20.55 -6.15
C VAL A 256 6.66 -21.87 -5.46
N VAL A 257 7.95 -22.15 -5.21
CA VAL A 257 8.42 -23.39 -4.61
C VAL A 257 9.25 -23.11 -3.36
N TYR A 258 8.73 -23.56 -2.23
CA TYR A 258 9.29 -23.37 -0.90
C TYR A 258 9.98 -24.65 -0.43
N ALA A 259 11.18 -24.55 0.12
CA ALA A 259 11.78 -25.63 0.88
C ALA A 259 11.33 -25.51 2.34
N LEU A 260 10.71 -26.56 2.87
CA LEU A 260 10.13 -26.59 4.21
C LEU A 260 10.72 -27.72 5.04
N ARG A 261 10.86 -27.47 6.35
CA ARG A 261 11.24 -28.46 7.37
C ARG A 261 10.24 -28.46 8.51
N PRO A 262 10.17 -29.53 9.32
CA PRO A 262 9.34 -29.51 10.52
C PRO A 262 9.74 -28.37 11.46
N ALA A 263 8.74 -27.73 12.07
CA ALA A 263 8.96 -26.72 13.09
C ALA A 263 9.72 -27.33 14.28
N GLY A 264 10.67 -26.58 14.85
CA GLY A 264 11.49 -27.03 15.99
C GLY A 264 12.49 -28.16 15.69
N ALA A 265 12.54 -28.69 14.47
CA ALA A 265 13.49 -29.74 14.12
C ALA A 265 14.92 -29.20 13.96
N ALA A 266 15.90 -30.08 14.24
CA ALA A 266 17.32 -29.83 14.06
C ALA A 266 17.65 -29.41 12.62
N ALA A 267 18.81 -28.77 12.43
CA ALA A 267 19.20 -28.18 11.15
C ALA A 267 19.38 -29.23 10.03
N ASP A 268 19.67 -30.47 10.39
CA ASP A 268 19.86 -31.64 9.52
C ASP A 268 18.57 -32.39 9.21
N ALA A 269 17.43 -31.98 9.78
CA ALA A 269 16.14 -32.57 9.45
C ALA A 269 15.86 -32.43 7.95
N ARG A 270 15.34 -33.51 7.35
CA ARG A 270 15.04 -33.54 5.91
C ARG A 270 14.04 -32.45 5.56
N ALA A 271 14.38 -31.65 4.56
CA ALA A 271 13.49 -30.71 3.92
C ALA A 271 12.63 -31.41 2.86
N SER A 272 11.53 -30.77 2.49
CA SER A 272 10.69 -31.13 1.34
C SER A 272 10.31 -29.88 0.57
N LEU A 273 10.02 -30.04 -0.72
CA LEU A 273 9.50 -28.95 -1.54
C LEU A 273 7.98 -28.87 -1.42
N PHE A 274 7.47 -27.65 -1.32
CA PHE A 274 6.05 -27.32 -1.40
C PHE A 274 5.85 -26.31 -2.53
N THR A 275 4.94 -26.61 -3.44
CA THR A 275 4.67 -25.81 -4.64
C THR A 275 3.30 -25.18 -4.53
N VAL A 276 3.22 -23.88 -4.84
CA VAL A 276 1.97 -23.13 -4.97
C VAL A 276 1.94 -22.48 -6.34
N ARG A 277 0.96 -22.84 -7.16
CA ARG A 277 0.61 -22.13 -8.39
C ARG A 277 -0.61 -21.27 -8.14
N ARG A 278 -0.53 -19.99 -8.46
CA ARG A 278 -1.65 -19.04 -8.37
C ARG A 278 -1.95 -18.52 -9.76
N GLU A 279 -3.23 -18.36 -10.08
CA GLU A 279 -3.71 -17.59 -11.22
C GLU A 279 -4.50 -16.42 -10.63
N LEU A 280 -4.01 -15.21 -10.86
CA LEU A 280 -4.48 -13.97 -10.25
C LEU A 280 -4.96 -13.02 -11.34
N LEU A 281 -6.09 -12.36 -11.09
CA LEU A 281 -6.58 -11.26 -11.92
C LEU A 281 -6.73 -10.01 -11.06
N PHE A 282 -5.99 -8.98 -11.43
CA PHE A 282 -6.06 -7.66 -10.82
C PHE A 282 -6.82 -6.70 -11.73
N ARG A 283 -7.60 -5.80 -11.14
CA ARG A 283 -8.18 -4.63 -11.79
C ARG A 283 -7.58 -3.36 -11.20
N PHE A 284 -7.48 -2.35 -12.05
CA PHE A 284 -6.97 -1.03 -11.73
C PHE A 284 -7.84 0.02 -12.40
N ASP A 285 -8.38 0.92 -11.60
CA ASP A 285 -8.87 2.21 -12.06
C ASP A 285 -7.80 3.32 -11.87
N ARG A 286 -8.16 4.57 -12.15
CA ARG A 286 -7.22 5.70 -12.03
C ARG A 286 -6.87 6.03 -10.58
N ASP A 287 -7.77 5.76 -9.64
CA ASP A 287 -7.53 5.98 -8.22
C ASP A 287 -6.62 4.91 -7.64
N ASP A 288 -6.81 3.63 -8.01
CA ASP A 288 -5.90 2.53 -7.68
C ASP A 288 -4.46 2.87 -8.11
N LEU A 289 -4.32 3.33 -9.37
CA LEU A 289 -3.03 3.69 -9.95
C LEU A 289 -2.36 4.87 -9.23
N ARG A 290 -3.16 5.84 -8.79
CA ARG A 290 -2.71 7.04 -8.07
C ARG A 290 -2.32 6.73 -6.62
N LEU A 291 -3.01 5.78 -6.00
CA LEU A 291 -2.87 5.46 -4.58
C LEU A 291 -1.94 4.26 -4.30
N HIS A 292 -1.41 3.60 -5.33
CA HIS A 292 -0.65 2.36 -5.19
C HIS A 292 -1.49 1.27 -4.50
N GLN A 293 -2.66 1.00 -5.08
CA GLN A 293 -3.58 -0.03 -4.61
C GLN A 293 -3.87 -1.03 -5.71
N VAL A 294 -4.31 -2.23 -5.32
CA VAL A 294 -4.72 -3.31 -6.21
C VAL A 294 -6.13 -3.77 -5.83
N GLN A 295 -6.97 -4.00 -6.83
CA GLN A 295 -8.20 -4.77 -6.67
C GLN A 295 -7.94 -6.20 -7.15
N LEU A 296 -7.87 -7.17 -6.23
CA LEU A 296 -7.72 -8.58 -6.61
C LEU A 296 -9.11 -9.20 -6.81
N VAL A 297 -9.44 -9.54 -8.06
CA VAL A 297 -10.78 -9.96 -8.45
C VAL A 297 -10.94 -11.47 -8.41
N SER A 298 -9.89 -12.18 -8.82
CA SER A 298 -9.88 -13.65 -8.86
C SER A 298 -8.55 -14.19 -8.36
N SER A 299 -8.62 -15.26 -7.57
CA SER A 299 -7.46 -16.03 -7.12
C SER A 299 -7.76 -17.52 -7.15
N SER A 300 -7.16 -18.22 -8.12
CA SER A 300 -7.19 -19.67 -8.20
C SER A 300 -5.84 -20.22 -7.74
N VAL A 301 -5.84 -21.06 -6.71
CA VAL A 301 -4.65 -21.58 -6.05
C VAL A 301 -4.61 -23.10 -6.16
N GLN A 302 -3.48 -23.63 -6.61
CA GLN A 302 -3.17 -25.06 -6.55
C GLN A 302 -1.93 -25.23 -5.68
N ALA A 303 -2.03 -26.01 -4.61
CA ALA A 303 -0.96 -26.11 -3.61
C ALA A 303 -0.71 -27.56 -3.19
N GLY A 304 0.56 -27.97 -3.10
CA GLY A 304 0.92 -29.32 -2.65
C GLY A 304 2.41 -29.50 -2.37
N PRO A 305 2.79 -30.58 -1.67
CA PRO A 305 1.95 -31.70 -1.29
C PRO A 305 1.08 -31.44 -0.05
N LEU A 306 -0.23 -31.74 -0.15
CA LEU A 306 -1.24 -31.62 0.92
C LEU A 306 -2.05 -32.92 1.04
N SER A 307 -2.86 -33.05 2.10
CA SER A 307 -3.89 -34.11 2.18
C SER A 307 -5.27 -33.53 1.84
N CYS A 308 -6.04 -34.18 0.95
CA CYS A 308 -7.38 -33.72 0.54
C CYS A 308 -8.37 -33.50 1.70
N PRO A 309 -8.42 -34.38 2.74
CA PRO A 309 -9.35 -34.18 3.85
C PRO A 309 -8.95 -33.02 4.78
N GLY A 310 -7.77 -32.43 4.59
CA GLY A 310 -7.25 -31.37 5.44
C GLY A 310 -7.85 -30.01 5.09
N ASP A 311 -8.26 -29.26 6.10
CA ASP A 311 -8.64 -27.86 5.95
C ASP A 311 -7.42 -27.02 5.52
N SER A 312 -7.56 -26.37 4.36
CA SER A 312 -6.57 -25.46 3.76
C SER A 312 -7.09 -24.03 3.67
N ALA A 313 -8.22 -23.70 4.32
CA ALA A 313 -8.82 -22.39 4.27
C ALA A 313 -7.98 -21.33 4.98
N GLU A 314 -7.65 -21.58 6.25
CA GLU A 314 -6.89 -20.61 7.05
C GLU A 314 -5.40 -20.63 6.72
N ARG A 315 -4.79 -21.83 6.66
CA ARG A 315 -3.34 -22.03 6.49
C ARG A 315 -3.06 -23.34 5.78
N PHE A 316 -1.96 -23.38 5.03
CA PHE A 316 -1.45 -24.63 4.49
C PHE A 316 -0.81 -25.48 5.60
N ARG A 317 -1.10 -26.79 5.55
CA ARG A 317 -0.48 -27.82 6.40
C ARG A 317 0.26 -28.83 5.51
N PRO A 318 1.47 -28.48 5.03
CA PRO A 318 2.25 -29.31 4.10
C PRO A 318 2.51 -30.71 4.62
N LEU A 319 2.49 -31.69 3.72
CA LEU A 319 3.10 -32.99 3.95
C LEU A 319 4.62 -32.85 3.79
N LEU A 320 5.36 -33.37 4.77
CA LEU A 320 6.83 -33.31 4.81
C LEU A 320 7.47 -34.67 4.50
N ALA A 321 8.79 -34.69 4.39
CA ALA A 321 9.59 -35.84 3.97
C ALA A 321 9.16 -37.17 4.62
N GLY A 322 8.74 -38.13 3.78
CA GLY A 322 8.29 -39.46 4.17
C GLY A 322 6.82 -39.56 4.61
N GLN A 323 6.09 -38.45 4.69
CA GLN A 323 4.64 -38.47 4.92
C GLN A 323 3.90 -38.75 3.62
N SER A 324 2.72 -39.35 3.73
CA SER A 324 1.83 -39.62 2.60
C SER A 324 0.47 -38.95 2.82
N ALA A 325 -0.26 -38.72 1.74
CA ALA A 325 -1.63 -38.20 1.83
C ALA A 325 -2.52 -39.13 2.64
N GLN A 326 -3.36 -38.55 3.51
CA GLN A 326 -4.39 -39.30 4.21
C GLN A 326 -5.40 -39.87 3.21
N ALA A 327 -5.88 -41.08 3.49
CA ALA A 327 -6.99 -41.66 2.73
C ALA A 327 -8.26 -40.81 2.93
N GLY A 328 -8.97 -40.55 1.83
CA GLY A 328 -10.21 -39.78 1.84
C GLY A 328 -10.27 -38.75 0.72
N GLY A 329 -11.50 -38.38 0.35
CA GLY A 329 -11.76 -37.31 -0.59
C GLY A 329 -11.90 -35.94 0.11
N PRO A 330 -12.15 -34.88 -0.66
CA PRO A 330 -12.57 -33.60 -0.11
C PRO A 330 -13.89 -33.76 0.70
N ALA A 331 -14.19 -32.77 1.55
CA ALA A 331 -15.43 -32.74 2.32
C ALA A 331 -16.67 -32.83 1.41
N ALA A 332 -17.75 -33.42 1.92
CA ALA A 332 -19.01 -33.48 1.17
C ALA A 332 -19.58 -32.06 0.96
N THR A 333 -20.03 -31.78 -0.26
CA THR A 333 -20.73 -30.53 -0.59
C THR A 333 -22.24 -30.77 -0.55
N ASP A 334 -22.96 -29.98 0.25
CA ASP A 334 -24.42 -29.98 0.28
C ASP A 334 -24.96 -29.02 -0.80
N PRO A 335 -25.65 -29.51 -1.85
CA PRO A 335 -26.18 -28.66 -2.92
C PRO A 335 -27.35 -27.76 -2.48
N TYR A 336 -27.90 -27.96 -1.27
CA TYR A 336 -28.95 -27.14 -0.70
C TYR A 336 -28.45 -26.12 0.32
N ALA A 337 -27.16 -26.19 0.69
CA ALA A 337 -26.55 -25.18 1.55
C ALA A 337 -26.31 -23.90 0.75
N PRO A 338 -26.86 -22.75 1.16
CA PRO A 338 -26.51 -21.48 0.55
C PRO A 338 -25.02 -21.21 0.79
N ASP A 339 -24.31 -20.77 -0.25
CA ASP A 339 -22.93 -20.26 -0.18
C ASP A 339 -21.81 -21.29 0.08
N ALA A 340 -22.07 -22.59 -0.08
CA ALA A 340 -21.00 -23.60 -0.05
C ALA A 340 -20.27 -23.69 -1.40
N ALA A 341 -18.98 -23.33 -1.45
CA ALA A 341 -18.14 -23.65 -2.60
C ALA A 341 -17.86 -25.16 -2.64
N PRO A 342 -17.81 -25.79 -3.83
CA PRO A 342 -17.51 -27.21 -3.93
C PRO A 342 -16.11 -27.48 -3.39
N ALA A 343 -15.98 -28.52 -2.56
CA ALA A 343 -14.69 -28.92 -2.04
C ALA A 343 -13.91 -29.65 -3.14
N LEU A 344 -12.79 -29.07 -3.57
CA LEU A 344 -11.96 -29.61 -4.64
C LEU A 344 -10.73 -30.31 -4.07
N CYS A 345 -10.23 -31.34 -4.76
CA CYS A 345 -8.90 -31.87 -4.54
C CYS A 345 -8.31 -32.39 -5.84
N GLY A 346 -7.02 -32.16 -6.06
CA GLY A 346 -6.26 -32.68 -7.19
C GLY A 346 -5.23 -33.72 -6.77
N ALA A 347 -4.77 -34.53 -7.72
CA ALA A 347 -3.58 -35.34 -7.55
C ALA A 347 -2.34 -34.52 -7.92
N LEU A 348 -1.31 -34.52 -7.07
CA LEU A 348 0.00 -33.97 -7.40
C LEU A 348 0.67 -34.91 -8.41
N ALA A 349 1.14 -34.34 -9.52
CA ALA A 349 1.81 -35.12 -10.54
C ALA A 349 3.20 -35.57 -10.04
N PRO A 350 3.60 -36.86 -10.19
CA PRO A 350 4.89 -37.34 -9.72
C PRO A 350 6.11 -36.63 -10.33
N ASP A 351 5.95 -36.01 -11.51
CA ASP A 351 7.00 -35.24 -12.18
C ASP A 351 7.10 -33.78 -11.68
N ALA A 352 6.16 -33.34 -10.83
CA ALA A 352 6.24 -32.09 -10.09
C ALA A 352 7.02 -32.25 -8.77
N GLU A 353 7.25 -33.49 -8.32
CA GLU A 353 8.07 -33.79 -7.13
C GLU A 353 9.56 -33.92 -7.49
N PRO A 354 10.47 -33.55 -6.58
CA PRO A 354 11.90 -33.76 -6.79
C PRO A 354 12.23 -35.25 -6.85
N LYS A 355 13.27 -35.60 -7.59
CA LYS A 355 13.81 -36.96 -7.71
C LYS A 355 15.20 -37.06 -7.03
N PRO A 356 15.23 -37.11 -5.69
CA PRO A 356 16.48 -37.22 -4.93
C PRO A 356 17.14 -38.61 -5.10
#